data_AF-A0A8C8D3G6-F1
#
_entry.id   AF-A0A8C8D3G6-F1
#
_cell.length_a   1.000
_cell.length_b   1.000
_cell.length_c   1.000
_cell.angle_alpha   90.00
_cell.angle_beta   90.00
_cell.angle_gamma   90.00
#
_symmetry.space_group_name_H-M   'P 1'
#
loop_
_entity.id
_entity.type
_entity.pdbx_description
1 polymer ?
#
loop_
_entity_poly.entity_id
_entity_poly.type
_entity_poly.pdbx_seq_one_letter_code
_entity_poly.pdbx_strand_id
1 'polypeptide(L)'
;MNGCAACQKCRCIRTSSAFISPRLFHRIEILPPGAHCRQTEIIVTKKDKATVCVTPDARWINKVIVKPSLSTVPTRRREVHNFPISTTIE
;
A
#
# COMPACT_ATOMS: atom_id res chain seq x y z
N MET A 1 2.27 -15.48 -24.68
CA MET A 1 1.72 -14.22 -24.13
C MET A 1 1.23 -14.54 -22.73
N ASN A 2 2.05 -14.24 -21.72
CA ASN A 2 1.85 -14.74 -20.37
C ASN A 2 0.70 -13.97 -19.68
N GLY A 3 -0.46 -14.62 -19.61
CA GLY A 3 -1.54 -14.21 -18.73
C GLY A 3 -1.17 -14.53 -17.28
N CYS A 4 -1.09 -13.50 -16.44
CA CYS A 4 -0.89 -13.66 -15.01
C CYS A 4 -2.28 -13.82 -14.35
N ALA A 5 -2.61 -15.00 -13.82
CA ALA A 5 -3.84 -15.25 -13.05
C ALA A 5 -3.97 -14.39 -11.76
N ALA A 6 -2.96 -13.58 -11.49
CA ALA A 6 -2.88 -12.57 -10.47
C ALA A 6 -2.19 -11.35 -11.08
N CYS A 7 -2.84 -10.66 -12.03
CA CYS A 7 -2.50 -9.26 -12.30
C CYS A 7 -2.92 -8.47 -11.04
N GLN A 8 -2.10 -8.60 -10.00
CA GLN A 8 -2.33 -7.96 -8.73
C GLN A 8 -2.20 -6.46 -8.99
N LYS A 9 -3.34 -5.79 -9.05
CA LYS A 9 -3.38 -4.36 -9.31
C LYS A 9 -2.94 -3.71 -8.01
N CYS A 10 -1.70 -3.22 -7.98
CA CYS A 10 -1.28 -2.25 -6.98
C CYS A 10 -2.41 -1.21 -6.79
N ARG A 11 -2.69 -0.80 -5.55
CA ARG A 11 -3.80 0.15 -5.27
C ARG A 11 -3.63 1.44 -6.08
N CYS A 12 -2.38 1.80 -6.34
CA CYS A 12 -1.96 2.93 -7.14
C CYS A 12 -1.66 2.51 -8.57
N ILE A 13 -2.46 3.03 -9.51
CA ILE A 13 -2.19 2.92 -10.96
C ILE A 13 -1.16 3.96 -11.39
N ARG A 14 -1.17 5.14 -10.75
CA ARG A 14 -0.22 6.24 -11.02
C ARG A 14 0.30 6.78 -9.70
N THR A 15 1.59 7.03 -9.65
CA THR A 15 2.25 7.71 -8.53
C THR A 15 2.59 9.14 -8.93
N SER A 16 2.56 10.04 -7.95
CA SER A 16 2.97 11.43 -8.11
C SER A 16 4.16 11.73 -7.22
N SER A 17 5.15 12.43 -7.75
CA SER A 17 6.27 12.98 -6.99
C SER A 17 6.01 14.42 -6.53
N ALA A 18 4.87 15.00 -6.91
CA ALA A 18 4.51 16.38 -6.59
C ALA A 18 4.50 16.59 -5.07
N PHE A 19 5.11 17.70 -4.62
CA PHE A 19 5.13 18.04 -3.21
C PHE A 19 3.71 18.37 -2.74
N ILE A 20 3.27 17.71 -1.66
CA ILE A 20 1.99 18.00 -1.01
C ILE A 20 2.29 18.46 0.41
N SER A 21 1.73 19.62 0.78
CA SER A 21 1.93 20.18 2.11
C SER A 21 1.32 19.26 3.19
N PRO A 22 2.08 18.88 4.24
CA PRO A 22 1.58 18.04 5.32
C PRO A 22 0.37 18.60 6.07
N ARG A 23 0.14 19.91 5.98
CA ARG A 23 -1.03 20.59 6.54
C ARG A 23 -2.36 20.09 5.95
N LEU A 24 -2.31 19.57 4.72
CA LEU A 24 -3.45 19.03 3.99
C LEU A 24 -3.64 17.53 4.23
N PHE A 25 -2.72 16.85 4.91
CA PHE A 25 -2.84 15.42 5.16
C PHE A 25 -3.92 15.14 6.19
N HIS A 26 -4.77 14.18 5.86
CA HIS A 26 -5.77 13.63 6.76
C HIS A 26 -5.38 12.23 7.21
N ARG A 27 -4.88 11.40 6.29
CA ARG A 27 -4.40 10.05 6.57
C ARG A 27 -3.26 9.69 5.62
N ILE A 28 -2.28 8.93 6.13
CA ILE A 28 -1.20 8.35 5.34
C ILE A 28 -1.24 6.84 5.54
N GLU A 29 -1.21 6.09 4.46
CA GLU A 29 -1.10 4.63 4.46
C GLU A 29 0.16 4.25 3.68
N ILE A 30 1.02 3.45 4.31
CA ILE A 30 2.26 2.95 3.69
C ILE A 30 2.08 1.45 3.52
N LEU A 31 2.05 0.99 2.29
CA LEU A 31 1.92 -0.41 1.93
C LEU A 31 3.29 -0.91 1.47
N PRO A 32 3.96 -1.77 2.25
CA PRO A 32 5.22 -2.36 1.84
C PRO A 32 5.01 -3.34 0.68
N PRO A 33 6.07 -3.66 -0.08
CA PRO A 33 6.01 -4.66 -1.13
C PRO A 33 5.64 -6.02 -0.52
N GLY A 34 4.71 -6.73 -1.16
CA GLY A 34 4.22 -8.03 -0.71
C GLY A 34 3.78 -8.91 -1.88
N ALA A 35 3.10 -10.01 -1.55
CA ALA A 35 2.64 -10.98 -2.56
C ALA A 35 1.68 -10.38 -3.61
N HIS A 36 1.03 -9.24 -3.31
CA HIS A 36 0.09 -8.54 -4.18
C HIS A 36 0.70 -7.34 -4.93
N CYS A 37 1.82 -6.78 -4.51
CA CYS A 37 2.44 -5.66 -5.24
C CYS A 37 3.91 -5.63 -4.87
N ARG A 38 4.81 -5.62 -5.86
CA ARG A 38 6.26 -5.62 -5.63
C ARG A 38 6.82 -4.23 -5.32
N GLN A 39 5.99 -3.20 -5.39
CA GLN A 39 6.37 -1.82 -5.14
C GLN A 39 5.79 -1.34 -3.81
N THR A 40 6.54 -0.50 -3.11
CA THR A 40 6.03 0.24 -1.96
C THR A 40 5.03 1.29 -2.44
N GLU A 41 3.82 1.28 -1.90
CA GLU A 41 2.80 2.27 -2.23
C GLU A 41 2.59 3.19 -1.03
N ILE A 42 2.64 4.50 -1.26
CA ILE A 42 2.35 5.50 -0.23
C ILE A 42 1.08 6.22 -0.66
N ILE A 43 0.02 6.04 0.12
CA ILE A 43 -1.31 6.57 -0.20
C ILE A 43 -1.61 7.67 0.81
N VAL A 44 -1.78 8.88 0.29
CA VAL A 44 -2.04 10.07 1.08
C VAL A 44 -3.47 10.52 0.83
N THR A 45 -4.29 10.46 1.87
CA THR A 45 -5.63 11.05 1.85
C THR A 45 -5.55 12.47 2.35
N LYS A 46 -5.94 13.42 1.51
CA LYS A 46 -6.04 14.84 1.86
C LYS A 46 -7.30 15.09 2.69
N LYS A 47 -7.34 16.22 3.40
CA LYS A 47 -8.53 16.71 4.12
C LYS A 47 -9.74 16.93 3.20
N ASP A 48 -9.47 17.26 1.94
CA ASP A 48 -10.48 17.36 0.88
C ASP A 48 -11.04 16.00 0.42
N LYS A 49 -10.75 14.90 1.14
CA LYS A 49 -11.06 13.50 0.77
C LYS A 49 -10.43 13.01 -0.53
N ALA A 50 -9.59 13.83 -1.18
CA ALA A 50 -8.82 13.45 -2.34
C ALA A 50 -7.68 12.50 -1.93
N THR A 51 -7.61 11.34 -2.58
CA THR A 51 -6.56 10.34 -2.36
C THR A 51 -5.51 10.46 -3.44
N VAL A 52 -4.25 10.58 -3.03
CA VAL A 52 -3.11 10.72 -3.94
C VAL A 52 -2.06 9.68 -3.60
N CYS A 53 -1.63 8.93 -4.61
CA CYS A 53 -0.51 8.00 -4.50
C CYS A 53 0.81 8.75 -4.71
N VAL A 54 1.75 8.58 -3.79
CA VAL A 54 3.06 9.23 -3.80
C VAL A 54 4.14 8.19 -4.06
N THR A 55 5.13 8.54 -4.89
CA THR A 55 6.28 7.66 -5.12
C THR A 55 7.22 7.64 -3.89
N PRO A 56 7.73 6.47 -3.47
CA PRO A 56 8.72 6.38 -2.40
C PRO A 56 10.05 7.11 -2.69
N ASP A 57 10.34 7.39 -3.97
CA ASP A 57 11.56 8.10 -4.37
C ASP A 57 11.52 9.61 -4.05
N ALA A 58 10.35 10.13 -3.65
CA ALA A 58 10.19 11.54 -3.35
C ALA A 58 10.88 11.92 -2.03
N ARG A 59 11.99 12.65 -2.09
CA ARG A 59 12.75 13.08 -0.88
C ARG A 59 11.90 13.74 0.21
N TRP A 60 10.81 14.43 -0.16
CA TRP A 60 9.93 15.08 0.79
C TRP A 60 9.05 14.09 1.57
N ILE A 61 8.63 12.96 0.98
CA ILE A 61 7.77 11.97 1.67
C ILE A 61 8.55 11.26 2.77
N ASN A 62 9.84 10.99 2.52
CA ASN A 62 10.72 10.41 3.54
C ASN A 62 10.83 11.32 4.77
N LYS A 63 10.85 12.65 4.60
CA LYS A 63 10.84 13.59 5.73
C LYS A 63 9.52 13.60 6.52
N VAL A 64 8.41 13.24 5.88
CA VAL A 64 7.10 13.13 6.52
C VAL A 64 6.99 11.82 7.29
N ILE A 65 7.41 10.71 6.68
CA ILE A 65 7.32 9.36 7.26
C ILE A 65 8.29 9.18 8.44
N VAL A 66 9.48 9.79 8.37
CA VAL A 66 10.50 9.72 9.44
C VAL A 66 10.07 10.43 10.72
N LYS A 67 8.99 11.24 10.69
CA LYS A 67 8.36 11.75 11.92
C LYS A 67 7.28 10.76 12.35
N PRO A 68 7.54 9.89 13.34
CA PRO A 68 6.58 8.87 13.73
C PRO A 68 5.38 9.53 14.41
N SER A 69 4.26 9.63 13.69
CA SER A 69 2.96 9.50 14.32
C SER A 69 2.61 8.02 14.24
N LEU A 70 2.67 7.34 15.39
CA LEU A 70 2.35 5.92 15.58
C LEU A 70 0.94 5.59 15.10
N SER A 71 0.73 5.45 13.80
CA SER A 71 -0.38 4.67 13.27
C SER A 71 0.15 3.27 13.09
N THR A 72 -0.15 2.41 14.07
CA THR A 72 -0.08 0.96 13.95
C THR A 72 -0.67 0.56 12.61
N VAL A 73 0.20 0.33 11.62
CA VAL A 73 -0.21 -0.33 10.39
C VAL A 73 -0.63 -1.72 10.87
N PRO A 74 -1.91 -2.11 10.73
CA PRO A 74 -2.24 -3.50 10.92
C PRO A 74 -1.49 -4.21 9.79
N THR A 75 -0.33 -4.76 10.10
CA THR A 75 0.28 -5.80 9.29
C THR A 75 -0.78 -6.86 9.25
N ARG A 76 -1.60 -6.87 8.20
CA ARG A 76 -2.58 -7.92 7.93
C ARG A 76 -1.73 -9.13 7.63
N ARG A 77 -1.23 -9.78 8.69
CA ARG A 77 -0.66 -11.11 8.66
C ARG A 77 -1.75 -11.92 7.98
N ARG A 78 -1.51 -12.30 6.72
CA ARG A 78 -2.36 -13.31 6.08
C ARG A 78 -2.22 -14.52 6.99
N GLU A 79 -3.20 -14.77 7.84
CA GLU A 79 -3.44 -16.13 8.29
C GLU A 79 -3.65 -16.92 7.01
N VAL A 80 -2.67 -17.74 6.68
CA VAL A 80 -2.82 -18.82 5.72
C VAL A 80 -3.88 -19.70 6.36
N HIS A 81 -5.16 -19.37 6.14
CA HIS A 81 -6.24 -20.28 6.43
C HIS A 81 -5.96 -21.48 5.55
N ASN A 82 -5.42 -22.48 6.23
CA ASN A 82 -5.23 -23.84 5.79
C ASN A 82 -6.55 -24.26 5.13
N PHE A 83 -6.60 -24.17 3.80
CA PHE A 83 -7.68 -24.76 3.03
C PHE A 83 -7.59 -26.26 3.36
N PRO A 84 -8.56 -26.85 4.06
CA PRO A 84 -8.57 -28.30 4.16
C PRO A 84 -8.73 -28.79 2.72
N ILE A 85 -7.67 -29.42 2.21
CA ILE A 85 -7.76 -30.19 0.98
C ILE A 85 -8.78 -31.26 1.35
N SER A 86 -9.98 -31.18 0.77
CA SER A 86 -10.98 -32.23 0.92
C SER A 86 -10.45 -33.43 0.13
N THR A 87 -9.52 -34.18 0.73
CA THR A 87 -9.12 -35.48 0.24
C THR A 87 -10.19 -36.44 0.71
N THR A 88 -11.29 -36.52 -0.04
CA THR A 88 -12.10 -37.73 -0.02
C THR A 88 -11.35 -38.76 -0.85
N ILE A 89 -10.66 -39.66 -0.17
CA ILE A 89 -10.28 -40.95 -0.72
C ILE A 89 -10.93 -41.99 0.21
N GLU A 90 -11.76 -42.83 -0.44
CA GLU A 90 -12.63 -43.91 0.08
C GLU A 90 -13.97 -43.47 0.69
#